data_AF-A0A7D8YS46-F1
#
_entry.id   AF-A0A7D8YS46-F1
#
_cell.length_a   1.000
_cell.length_b   1.000
_cell.length_c   1.000
_cell.angle_alpha   90.00
_cell.angle_beta   90.00
_cell.angle_gamma   90.00
#
_symmetry.space_group_name_H-M   'P 1'
#
loop_
_entity.id
_entity.type
_entity.pdbx_description
1 polymer ?
#
loop_
_entity_poly.entity_id
_entity_poly.type
_entity_poly.pdbx_seq_one_letter_code
_entity_poly.pdbx_strand_id
1 'polypeptide(L)'
;TTCFAYITLCGILALLSGNVNCSGAAVDLHGALYALQHRGQLLGNYNTLATVKIIATSYKSGRIYSCKGKGLASKVFRHGAIIPVLPGFMGLDHLRYPTAGTSSNTESQPSYVSSPYGLLFSHNGDLLDTEKLKETLDKETYRYVNTDSDSEITPKSLLLGCFRRTRDE
;
A
#
# COMPACT_ATOMS: atom_id res chain seq x y z
N THR A 1 -19.79 -24.03 20.98
CA THR A 1 -19.04 -23.84 19.70
C THR A 1 -19.00 -22.36 19.39
N THR A 2 -18.07 -21.64 20.01
CA THR A 2 -17.83 -20.21 19.76
C THR A 2 -16.97 -20.06 18.52
N CYS A 3 -17.57 -19.61 17.43
CA CYS A 3 -16.85 -19.26 16.21
C CYS A 3 -16.19 -17.90 16.43
N PHE A 4 -14.91 -17.88 16.82
CA PHE A 4 -14.11 -16.65 16.77
C PHE A 4 -13.79 -16.36 15.30
N ALA A 5 -14.63 -15.56 14.65
CA ALA A 5 -14.25 -14.92 13.39
C ALA A 5 -13.21 -13.83 13.72
N TYR A 6 -11.93 -14.19 13.71
CA TYR A 6 -10.85 -13.21 13.79
C TYR A 6 -10.83 -12.38 12.50
N ILE A 7 -11.57 -11.27 12.48
CA ILE A 7 -11.46 -10.26 11.42
C ILE A 7 -10.08 -9.62 11.56
N THR A 8 -9.12 -10.12 10.79
CA THR A 8 -7.77 -9.58 10.73
C THR A 8 -7.71 -8.59 9.57
N LEU A 9 -7.73 -7.31 9.92
CA LEU A 9 -7.68 -6.18 8.99
C LEU A 9 -6.23 -5.84 8.66
N CYS A 10 -5.98 -5.27 7.47
CA CYS A 10 -4.66 -4.75 7.10
C CYS A 10 -4.17 -3.66 8.08
N GLY A 11 -2.88 -3.34 8.06
CA GLY A 11 -2.31 -2.20 8.76
C GLY A 11 -1.79 -1.15 7.78
N ILE A 12 -1.90 0.13 8.13
CA ILE A 12 -1.32 1.24 7.35
C ILE A 12 -0.55 2.13 8.32
N LEU A 13 0.64 2.54 7.92
CA LEU A 13 1.45 3.53 8.63
C LEU A 13 1.89 4.61 7.66
N ALA A 14 1.85 5.86 8.07
CA ALA A 14 2.41 6.98 7.33
C ALA A 14 3.25 7.83 8.26
N LEU A 15 4.37 8.33 7.75
CA LEU A 15 5.25 9.24 8.46
C LEU A 15 5.63 10.39 7.55
N LEU A 16 5.53 11.60 8.08
CA LEU A 16 6.03 12.83 7.45
C LEU A 16 6.91 13.54 8.47
N SER A 17 8.21 13.58 8.21
CA SER A 17 9.15 14.32 9.05
C SER A 17 9.01 15.81 8.80
N GLY A 18 8.95 16.60 9.88
CA GLY A 18 9.03 18.06 9.78
C GLY A 18 10.39 18.56 9.27
N ASN A 19 11.43 17.72 9.32
CA ASN A 19 12.73 18.02 8.72
C ASN A 19 12.86 17.36 7.36
N VAL A 20 12.66 18.15 6.30
CA VAL A 20 12.77 17.71 4.90
C VAL A 20 14.19 17.29 4.47
N ASN A 21 15.21 17.55 5.31
CA ASN A 21 16.58 17.08 5.09
C ASN A 21 16.82 15.70 5.72
N CYS A 22 15.89 15.18 6.52
CA CYS A 22 16.00 13.86 7.11
C CYS A 22 15.77 12.78 6.06
N SER A 23 16.57 11.70 6.10
CA SER A 23 16.39 10.52 5.26
C SER A 23 15.95 9.28 6.05
N GLY A 24 15.56 9.46 7.32
CA GLY A 24 15.31 8.38 8.29
C GLY A 24 13.90 7.83 8.32
N ALA A 25 12.96 8.33 7.50
CA ALA A 25 11.55 7.93 7.58
C ALA A 25 11.35 6.41 7.46
N ALA A 26 12.17 5.75 6.63
CA ALA A 26 12.15 4.30 6.46
C ALA A 26 12.54 3.53 7.72
N VAL A 27 13.46 4.07 8.54
CA VAL A 27 13.90 3.44 9.79
C VAL A 27 12.76 3.43 10.80
N ASP A 28 12.11 4.57 10.98
CA ASP A 28 11.00 4.75 11.90
C ASP A 28 9.79 3.89 11.50
N LEU A 29 9.45 3.91 10.20
CA LEU A 29 8.38 3.06 9.65
C LEU A 29 8.68 1.57 9.83
N HIS A 30 9.91 1.13 9.56
CA HIS A 30 10.33 -0.26 9.77
C HIS A 30 10.22 -0.69 11.24
N GLY A 31 10.59 0.19 12.18
CA GLY A 31 10.43 -0.05 13.61
C GLY A 31 8.95 -0.17 14.03
N ALA A 32 8.13 0.81 13.65
CA ALA A 32 6.70 0.85 13.94
C ALA A 32 5.95 -0.36 13.35
N LEU A 33 6.42 -0.87 12.23
CA LEU A 33 5.83 -2.00 11.55
C LEU A 33 5.94 -3.32 12.33
N TYR A 34 6.94 -3.49 13.22
CA TYR A 34 6.96 -4.64 14.14
C TYR A 34 5.79 -4.57 15.14
N ALA A 35 5.40 -3.38 15.58
CA ALA A 35 4.28 -3.22 16.51
C ALA A 35 2.93 -3.59 15.85
N LEU A 36 2.76 -3.29 14.56
CA LEU A 36 1.52 -3.60 13.82
C LEU A 36 1.54 -4.95 13.11
N GLN A 37 2.63 -5.72 13.18
CA GLN A 37 2.79 -6.97 12.45
C GLN A 37 1.65 -7.98 12.70
N HIS A 38 1.05 -7.96 13.89
CA HIS A 38 -0.10 -8.79 14.27
C HIS A 38 -1.34 -8.60 13.36
N ARG A 39 -1.48 -7.44 12.71
CA ARG A 39 -2.58 -7.14 11.78
C ARG A 39 -2.44 -7.84 10.42
N GLY A 40 -1.21 -8.17 10.02
CA GLY A 40 -0.92 -8.81 8.73
C GLY A 40 -0.59 -10.30 8.83
N GLN A 41 -0.88 -10.96 9.96
CA GLN A 41 -0.53 -12.36 10.23
C GLN A 41 -1.76 -13.23 10.48
N LEU A 42 -1.79 -14.43 9.89
CA LEU A 42 -2.71 -15.50 10.25
C LEU A 42 -2.20 -16.22 11.51
N LEU A 43 -3.00 -16.22 12.58
CA LEU A 43 -2.75 -17.07 13.75
C LEU A 43 -2.91 -18.54 13.34
N GLY A 44 -1.89 -19.36 13.63
CA GLY A 44 -1.95 -20.83 13.45
C GLY A 44 -0.95 -21.42 12.45
N ASN A 45 -0.25 -20.61 11.67
CA ASN A 45 0.82 -21.10 10.81
C ASN A 45 1.99 -20.12 10.80
N TYR A 46 3.06 -20.46 11.52
CA TYR A 46 4.33 -19.70 11.59
C TYR A 46 5.03 -19.54 10.22
N ASN A 47 4.48 -20.15 9.17
CA ASN A 47 5.08 -20.28 7.84
C ASN A 47 4.25 -19.72 6.65
N THR A 48 3.09 -19.08 6.83
CA THR A 48 2.23 -18.62 5.71
C THR A 48 1.96 -17.11 5.84
N LEU A 49 2.56 -16.29 4.96
CA LEU A 49 1.99 -15.66 3.74
C LEU A 49 0.86 -14.70 4.12
N ALA A 50 0.82 -13.41 3.81
CA ALA A 50 1.52 -12.58 2.85
C ALA A 50 1.42 -11.13 3.35
N THR A 51 2.41 -10.67 4.11
CA THR A 51 2.51 -9.23 4.37
C THR A 51 3.38 -8.63 3.28
N VAL A 52 2.81 -7.73 2.49
CA VAL A 52 3.62 -6.88 1.63
C VAL A 52 3.77 -5.53 2.29
N LYS A 53 5.04 -5.20 2.51
CA LYS A 53 5.50 -4.05 3.26
C LYS A 53 6.27 -3.21 2.31
N ILE A 54 5.94 -1.94 2.29
CA ILE A 54 6.38 -1.08 1.22
C ILE A 54 6.53 0.27 1.81
N ILE A 55 7.75 0.58 2.18
CA ILE A 55 8.11 1.94 2.51
C ILE A 55 8.34 2.64 1.19
N ALA A 56 7.47 3.60 0.89
CA ALA A 56 7.59 4.44 -0.28
C ALA A 56 8.11 5.82 0.15
N THR A 57 9.40 6.09 -0.01
CA THR A 57 9.98 7.37 0.43
C THR A 57 10.11 8.37 -0.70
N SER A 58 9.80 9.64 -0.43
CA SER A 58 10.08 10.74 -1.36
C SER A 58 11.35 11.48 -0.95
N TYR A 59 12.26 11.62 -1.90
CA TYR A 59 13.42 12.51 -1.77
C TYR A 59 13.10 13.90 -2.34
N LYS A 60 13.94 14.91 -2.11
CA LYS A 60 13.73 16.27 -2.62
C LYS A 60 13.49 16.35 -4.14
N SER A 61 13.93 15.34 -4.89
CA SER A 61 13.74 15.22 -6.34
C SER A 61 12.37 14.65 -6.77
N GLY A 62 11.48 14.33 -5.82
CA GLY A 62 10.18 13.72 -6.11
C GLY A 62 10.26 12.24 -6.50
N ARG A 63 11.45 11.62 -6.41
CA ARG A 63 11.63 10.19 -6.68
C ARG A 63 11.08 9.36 -5.53
N ILE A 64 10.31 8.33 -5.88
CA ILE A 64 9.75 7.35 -4.95
C ILE A 64 10.62 6.10 -4.94
N TYR A 65 11.06 5.70 -3.75
CA TYR A 65 11.78 4.44 -3.53
C TYR A 65 10.85 3.45 -2.84
N SER A 66 10.68 2.25 -3.38
CA SER A 66 9.80 1.23 -2.81
C SER A 66 10.48 -0.13 -2.74
N CYS A 67 10.35 -0.82 -1.62
CA CYS A 67 10.66 -2.25 -1.51
C CYS A 67 9.34 -3.01 -1.32
N LYS A 68 9.11 -4.12 -2.03
CA LYS A 68 7.88 -4.92 -1.89
C LYS A 68 8.26 -6.39 -1.81
N GLY A 69 7.67 -7.14 -0.88
CA GLY A 69 7.89 -8.59 -0.82
C GLY A 69 6.87 -9.27 0.07
N LYS A 70 6.61 -10.56 -0.14
CA LYS A 70 5.72 -11.36 0.69
C LYS A 70 6.45 -11.94 1.88
N GLY A 71 5.82 -11.84 3.06
CA GLY A 71 6.21 -12.59 4.25
C GLY A 71 6.41 -11.70 5.45
N LEU A 72 7.12 -12.20 6.46
CA LEU A 72 7.41 -11.44 7.69
C LEU A 72 8.25 -10.19 7.41
N ALA A 73 8.08 -9.16 8.25
CA ALA A 73 8.85 -7.90 8.23
C ALA A 73 10.34 -8.12 8.01
N SER A 74 10.88 -8.92 8.91
CA SER A 74 12.29 -9.24 9.00
C SER A 74 12.77 -9.91 7.73
N LYS A 75 11.98 -10.77 7.09
CA LYS A 75 12.40 -11.43 5.84
C LYS A 75 12.35 -10.49 4.65
N VAL A 76 11.27 -9.72 4.49
CA VAL A 76 11.08 -8.80 3.36
C VAL A 76 12.17 -7.74 3.32
N PHE A 77 12.49 -7.13 4.47
CA PHE A 77 13.52 -6.10 4.56
C PHE A 77 14.94 -6.65 4.84
N ARG A 78 15.14 -7.97 4.68
CA ARG A 78 16.43 -8.65 4.93
C ARG A 78 17.05 -8.25 6.29
N HIS A 79 16.24 -8.33 7.34
CA HIS A 79 16.57 -7.95 8.72
C HIS A 79 17.05 -6.50 8.84
N GLY A 80 16.47 -5.61 8.04
CA GLY A 80 16.80 -4.18 8.02
C GLY A 80 17.88 -3.81 7.00
N ALA A 81 18.53 -4.76 6.33
CA ALA A 81 19.63 -4.46 5.39
C ALA A 81 19.20 -3.61 4.19
N ILE A 82 17.91 -3.61 3.82
CA ILE A 82 17.38 -2.79 2.72
C ILE A 82 17.02 -1.37 3.19
N ILE A 83 16.78 -1.15 4.48
CA ILE A 83 16.29 0.14 4.99
C ILE A 83 17.22 1.32 4.65
N PRO A 84 18.57 1.20 4.74
CA PRO A 84 19.46 2.29 4.36
C PRO A 84 19.36 2.73 2.89
N VAL A 85 18.83 1.89 1.99
CA VAL A 85 18.68 2.22 0.55
C VAL A 85 17.31 2.81 0.20
N LEU A 86 16.47 3.11 1.21
CA LEU A 86 15.16 3.76 1.06
C LEU A 86 15.19 5.19 1.66
N PRO A 87 15.84 6.15 0.97
CA PRO A 87 16.03 7.50 1.52
C PRO A 87 14.76 8.35 1.39
N GLY A 88 14.42 9.08 2.45
CA GLY A 88 13.47 10.20 2.36
C GLY A 88 12.93 10.65 3.71
N PHE A 89 12.26 11.80 3.68
CA PHE A 89 11.71 12.45 4.88
C PHE A 89 10.25 12.07 5.13
N MET A 90 9.59 11.45 4.15
CA MET A 90 8.22 10.95 4.26
C MET A 90 8.15 9.52 3.76
N GLY A 91 7.21 8.75 4.27
CA GLY A 91 6.90 7.43 3.75
C GLY A 91 5.51 6.95 4.13
N LEU A 92 5.02 5.99 3.35
CA LEU A 92 3.79 5.24 3.58
C LEU A 92 4.16 3.77 3.60
N ASP A 93 3.52 2.98 4.45
CA ASP A 93 3.71 1.54 4.61
C ASP A 93 2.37 0.82 4.76
N HIS A 94 2.35 -0.47 4.41
CA HIS A 94 1.18 -1.33 4.46
C HIS A 94 1.54 -2.69 5.06
N LEU A 95 0.58 -3.27 5.75
CA LEU A 95 0.64 -4.62 6.28
C LEU A 95 -0.57 -5.36 5.75
N ARG A 96 -0.38 -6.03 4.62
CA ARG A 96 -1.45 -6.80 4.01
C ARG A 96 -1.75 -8.07 4.82
N TYR A 97 -3.02 -8.30 5.10
CA TYR A 97 -3.54 -9.60 5.49
C TYR A 97 -4.01 -10.34 4.23
N PRO A 98 -3.82 -11.67 4.10
CA PRO A 98 -4.29 -12.40 2.94
C PRO A 98 -5.82 -12.38 2.87
N THR A 99 -6.35 -11.61 1.92
CA THR A 99 -7.77 -11.64 1.54
C THR A 99 -7.96 -12.54 0.33
N ALA A 100 -9.16 -13.09 0.16
CA ALA A 100 -9.49 -13.90 -1.00
C ALA A 100 -9.34 -13.07 -2.30
N GLY A 101 -8.81 -13.69 -3.36
CA GLY A 101 -8.78 -13.10 -4.71
C GLY A 101 -7.49 -12.39 -5.14
N THR A 102 -6.50 -12.19 -4.26
CA THR A 102 -5.30 -11.42 -4.63
C THR A 102 -4.02 -12.01 -4.05
N SER A 103 -3.19 -12.60 -4.91
CA SER A 103 -1.95 -13.27 -4.51
C SER A 103 -0.70 -12.66 -5.12
N SER A 104 -0.79 -11.62 -5.95
CA SER A 104 0.40 -11.07 -6.61
C SER A 104 1.15 -10.02 -5.77
N ASN A 105 2.47 -9.96 -5.91
CA ASN A 105 3.28 -8.85 -5.35
C ASN A 105 2.96 -7.52 -6.03
N THR A 106 2.49 -7.54 -7.28
CA THR A 106 2.13 -6.32 -8.03
C THR A 106 0.89 -5.64 -7.47
N GLU A 107 -0.01 -6.42 -6.89
CA GLU A 107 -1.28 -5.97 -6.28
C GLU A 107 -1.11 -5.49 -4.84
N SER A 108 0.14 -5.38 -4.40
CA SER A 108 0.44 -5.10 -3.01
C SER A 108 0.65 -3.61 -2.74
N GLN A 109 0.05 -3.14 -1.66
CA GLN A 109 -0.02 -1.73 -1.30
C GLN A 109 1.18 -1.23 -0.50
N PRO A 110 1.56 0.06 -0.63
CA PRO A 110 0.93 1.11 -1.41
C PRO A 110 1.01 0.91 -2.92
N SER A 111 -0.10 1.21 -3.58
CA SER A 111 -0.21 1.31 -5.03
C SER A 111 0.35 2.67 -5.47
N TYR A 112 1.13 2.67 -6.55
CA TYR A 112 1.65 3.90 -7.16
C TYR A 112 0.90 4.19 -8.46
N VAL A 113 0.47 5.44 -8.63
CA VAL A 113 -0.13 5.93 -9.88
C VAL A 113 0.66 7.14 -10.36
N SER A 114 1.28 7.04 -11.54
CA SER A 114 2.20 8.05 -12.05
C SER A 114 1.55 9.38 -12.47
N SER A 115 0.24 9.40 -12.73
CA SER A 115 -0.47 10.57 -13.25
C SER A 115 -1.73 10.89 -12.42
N PRO A 116 -2.00 12.18 -12.10
CA PRO A 116 -1.31 13.37 -12.63
C PRO A 116 0.00 13.77 -11.94
N TYR A 117 0.23 13.38 -10.68
CA TYR A 117 1.36 13.90 -9.88
C TYR A 117 2.30 12.83 -9.29
N GLY A 118 2.06 11.55 -9.57
CA GLY A 118 2.76 10.46 -8.87
C GLY A 118 2.22 10.28 -7.45
N LEU A 119 1.11 9.56 -7.31
CA LEU A 119 0.44 9.32 -6.03
C LEU A 119 0.74 7.94 -5.48
N LEU A 120 0.89 7.88 -4.16
CA LEU A 120 0.97 6.64 -3.39
C LEU A 120 -0.30 6.48 -2.56
N PHE A 121 -0.87 5.28 -2.56
CA PHE A 121 -2.13 5.03 -1.89
C PHE A 121 -2.15 3.66 -1.22
N SER A 122 -2.66 3.65 0.02
CA SER A 122 -2.95 2.44 0.79
C SER A 122 -4.35 2.56 1.39
N HIS A 123 -5.09 1.47 1.41
CA HIS A 123 -6.37 1.35 2.10
C HIS A 123 -6.45 0.05 2.92
N ASN A 124 -7.36 0.07 3.88
CA ASN A 124 -7.63 -1.04 4.77
C ASN A 124 -9.14 -1.24 4.83
N GLY A 125 -9.63 -2.17 4.02
CA GLY A 125 -11.05 -2.40 3.78
C GLY A 125 -11.27 -2.75 2.32
N ASP A 126 -12.48 -3.17 1.99
CA ASP A 126 -12.83 -3.58 0.64
C ASP A 126 -13.75 -2.53 0.00
N LEU A 127 -13.61 -2.34 -1.31
CA LEU A 127 -14.56 -1.55 -2.07
C LEU A 127 -15.81 -2.37 -2.36
N LEU A 128 -16.98 -1.81 -2.05
CA LEU A 128 -18.24 -2.34 -2.55
C LEU A 128 -18.39 -1.97 -4.03
N ASP A 129 -18.96 -2.88 -4.83
CA ASP A 129 -19.34 -2.63 -6.23
C ASP A 129 -18.15 -2.32 -7.17
N THR A 130 -17.07 -3.10 -7.05
CA THR A 130 -15.84 -2.94 -7.85
C THR A 130 -16.07 -3.05 -9.37
N GLU A 131 -17.06 -3.82 -9.83
CA GLU A 131 -17.40 -3.96 -11.25
C GLU A 131 -17.91 -2.63 -11.84
N LYS A 132 -18.85 -1.97 -11.17
CA LYS A 132 -19.38 -0.67 -11.61
C LYS A 132 -18.28 0.41 -11.64
N LEU A 133 -17.39 0.38 -10.66
CA LEU A 133 -16.23 1.27 -10.61
C LEU A 133 -15.25 1.01 -11.76
N LYS A 134 -14.98 -0.26 -12.12
CA LYS A 134 -14.17 -0.60 -13.30
C LYS A 134 -14.79 -0.06 -14.58
N GLU A 135 -16.09 -0.24 -14.79
CA GLU A 135 -16.77 0.31 -15.97
C GLU A 135 -16.69 1.83 -16.04
N THR A 136 -16.86 2.51 -14.91
CA THR A 136 -16.78 3.98 -14.85
C THR A 136 -15.36 4.46 -15.17
N LEU A 137 -14.34 3.79 -14.65
CA LEU A 137 -12.94 4.11 -14.92
C LEU A 137 -12.59 3.95 -16.40
N ASP A 138 -13.08 2.89 -17.03
CA ASP A 138 -12.85 2.59 -18.45
C ASP A 138 -13.58 3.60 -19.35
N LYS A 139 -14.87 3.87 -19.07
CA LYS A 139 -15.72 4.75 -19.90
C LYS A 139 -15.40 6.24 -19.73
N GLU A 140 -15.14 6.71 -18.51
CA GLU A 140 -15.00 8.16 -18.25
C GLU A 140 -13.56 8.66 -18.23
N THR A 141 -12.62 7.83 -17.75
CA THR A 141 -11.21 8.22 -17.62
C THR A 141 -10.25 7.47 -18.55
N TYR A 142 -10.75 6.48 -19.30
CA TYR A 142 -9.94 5.62 -20.18
C TYR A 142 -8.74 5.00 -19.46
N ARG A 143 -8.92 4.67 -18.18
CA ARG A 143 -7.89 4.09 -17.33
C ARG A 143 -8.12 2.60 -17.21
N TYR A 144 -7.34 1.84 -17.97
CA TYR A 144 -7.36 0.39 -17.90
C TYR A 144 -7.01 -0.10 -16.50
N VAL A 145 -7.75 -1.09 -15.99
CA VAL A 145 -7.50 -1.77 -14.71
C VAL A 145 -6.93 -3.15 -15.03
N ASN A 146 -5.68 -3.40 -14.62
CA ASN A 146 -4.96 -4.63 -14.96
C ASN A 146 -5.25 -5.79 -14.01
N THR A 147 -5.89 -5.54 -12.87
CA THR A 147 -6.08 -6.52 -11.79
C THR A 147 -7.52 -6.54 -11.30
N ASP A 148 -7.91 -7.67 -10.72
CA ASP A 148 -9.19 -7.81 -10.01
C ASP A 148 -9.13 -7.26 -8.58
N SER A 149 -7.99 -6.68 -8.20
CA SER A 149 -7.81 -6.07 -6.89
C SER A 149 -8.47 -4.69 -6.81
N ASP A 150 -9.30 -4.54 -5.78
CA ASP A 150 -9.74 -3.25 -5.23
C ASP A 150 -8.60 -2.25 -4.98
N SER A 151 -7.39 -2.75 -4.68
CA SER A 151 -6.17 -1.96 -4.42
C SER A 151 -5.68 -1.17 -5.62
N GLU A 152 -6.04 -1.57 -6.85
CA GLU A 152 -5.77 -0.81 -8.08
C GLU A 152 -6.92 0.14 -8.42
N ILE A 153 -8.15 -0.28 -8.15
CA ILE A 153 -9.38 0.47 -8.47
C ILE A 153 -9.51 1.69 -7.56
N THR A 154 -9.24 1.56 -6.26
CA THR A 154 -9.42 2.62 -5.25
C THR A 154 -8.64 3.90 -5.55
N PRO A 155 -7.32 3.88 -5.81
CA PRO A 155 -6.61 5.12 -6.13
C PRO A 155 -7.07 5.72 -7.47
N LYS A 156 -7.46 4.88 -8.43
CA LYS A 156 -7.94 5.34 -9.74
C LYS A 156 -9.32 6.00 -9.64
N SER A 157 -10.22 5.47 -8.82
CA SER A 157 -11.55 6.04 -8.60
C SER A 157 -11.50 7.37 -7.86
N LEU A 158 -10.58 7.51 -6.89
CA LEU A 158 -10.33 8.79 -6.22
C LEU A 158 -9.88 9.88 -7.22
N LEU A 159 -9.07 9.48 -8.20
CA LEU A 159 -8.60 10.38 -9.27
C LEU A 159 -9.70 10.77 -10.28
N LEU A 160 -10.79 10.00 -10.38
CA LEU A 160 -11.95 10.34 -11.21
C LEU A 160 -12.56 11.69 -10.77
N GLY A 161 -12.62 11.93 -9.46
CA GLY A 161 -13.10 13.20 -8.89
C GLY A 161 -12.18 14.38 -9.19
N CYS A 162 -10.87 14.17 -9.23
CA CYS A 162 -9.91 15.20 -9.64
C CYS A 162 -10.04 15.54 -11.14
N PHE A 163 -10.27 14.53 -11.98
CA PHE A 163 -10.39 14.71 -13.43
C PHE A 163 -11.67 15.44 -13.85
N ARG A 164 -12.80 15.18 -13.15
CA ARG A 164 -14.05 15.91 -13.38
C ARG A 164 -13.89 17.41 -13.11
N ARG A 165 -13.20 17.81 -12.02
CA ARG A 165 -12.95 19.23 -11.74
C ARG A 165 -12.11 19.95 -12.80
N THR A 166 -11.17 19.25 -13.45
CA THR A 166 -10.34 19.87 -14.49
C THR A 166 -11.01 20.02 -15.86
N ARG A 167 -12.19 19.41 -16.07
CA ARG A 167 -12.99 19.59 -17.31
C ARG A 167 -14.05 20.66 -17.19
N ASP A 168 -14.43 21.01 -15.97
CA ASP A 168 -15.44 22.02 -15.67
C ASP A 168 -14.83 23.43 -15.47
N GLU A 169 -13.51 23.58 -15.69
CA GLU A 169 -12.76 24.85 -15.81
C GLU A 169 -12.29 25.05 -17.26
#